data_AF-A0A9E6JHK9-F1
#
_entry.id   AF-A0A9E6JHK9-F1
#
_cell.length_a   1.000
_cell.length_b   1.000
_cell.length_c   1.000
_cell.angle_alpha   90.00
_cell.angle_beta   90.00
_cell.angle_gamma   90.00
#
_symmetry.space_group_name_H-M   'P 1'
#
loop_
_entity.id
_entity.type
_entity.pdbx_description
1 polymer ?
#
loop_
_entity_poly.entity_id
_entity_poly.type
_entity_poly.pdbx_seq_one_letter_code
_entity_poly.pdbx_strand_id
1 'polypeptide(L)' 'MYSTFFGLEIGRRALMTSQLALNTTAHNIANANTEGYSRQISTLTATTPMLVAMNRMEIPAQLGTGVKL' A
#
# COMPACT_ATOMS: atom_id res chain seq x y z
N MET A 1 22.37 -9.14 0.19
CA MET A 1 22.07 -9.17 -1.26
C MET A 1 20.57 -8.93 -1.40
N TYR A 2 20.13 -7.94 -2.17
CA TYR A 2 18.70 -7.67 -2.37
C TYR A 2 18.08 -8.75 -3.26
N SER A 3 16.80 -9.08 -3.03
CA SER A 3 16.09 -10.01 -3.91
C SER A 3 15.93 -9.41 -5.30
N THR A 4 16.21 -10.19 -6.35
CA THR A 4 15.96 -9.80 -7.75
C THR A 4 14.48 -9.47 -7.99
N PHE A 5 13.57 -10.02 -7.17
CA PHE A 5 12.13 -9.79 -7.25
C PHE A 5 11.64 -8.56 -6.46
N PHE A 6 12.55 -7.79 -5.83
CA PHE A 6 12.18 -6.67 -4.98
C PHE A 6 11.29 -5.63 -5.67
N GLY A 7 11.63 -5.24 -6.90
CA GLY A 7 10.81 -4.30 -7.68
C GLY A 7 9.46 -4.89 -8.10
N LEU A 8 9.43 -6.18 -8.45
CA LEU A 8 8.19 -6.88 -8.82
C LEU A 8 7.24 -6.98 -7.63
N GLU A 9 7.76 -7.19 -6.43
CA GLU A 9 6.95 -7.22 -5.21
C GLU A 9 6.34 -5.85 -4.90
N ILE A 10 7.07 -4.76 -5.10
CA ILE A 10 6.52 -3.39 -4.98
C ILE A 10 5.37 -3.19 -5.98
N GLY A 11 5.56 -3.58 -7.24
CA GLY A 11 4.54 -3.50 -8.27
C GLY A 11 3.30 -4.34 -7.94
N ARG A 12 3.49 -5.58 -7.49
CA ARG A 12 2.43 -6.49 -7.06
C ARG A 12 1.61 -5.88 -5.91
N ARG A 13 2.28 -5.32 -4.89
CA ARG A 13 1.63 -4.63 -3.77
C ARG A 13 0.80 -3.45 -4.24
N ALA A 14 1.35 -2.61 -5.12
CA ALA A 14 0.63 -1.47 -5.68
C ALA A 14 -0.65 -1.91 -6.41
N LEU A 15 -0.56 -2.91 -7.29
CA LEU A 15 -1.72 -3.43 -8.02
C LEU A 15 -2.80 -3.99 -7.09
N MET A 16 -2.41 -4.77 -6.08
CA MET A 16 -3.36 -5.32 -5.12
C MET A 16 -4.01 -4.26 -4.25
N THR A 17 -3.25 -3.28 -3.77
CA THR A 17 -3.78 -2.15 -3.01
C THR A 17 -4.74 -1.31 -3.84
N SER A 18 -4.41 -1.04 -5.11
CA SER A 18 -5.32 -0.36 -6.04
C SER A 18 -6.60 -1.15 -6.27
N GLN A 19 -6.52 -2.47 -6.46
CA GLN A 19 -7.71 -3.32 -6.62
C GLN A 19 -8.62 -3.25 -5.39
N LEU A 20 -8.05 -3.27 -4.19
CA LEU A 20 -8.83 -3.19 -2.96
C LEU A 20 -9.51 -1.82 -2.79
N ALA A 21 -8.82 -0.73 -3.14
CA ALA A 21 -9.41 0.62 -3.15
C ALA A 21 -10.58 0.73 -4.17
N LEU A 22 -10.44 0.11 -5.34
CA LEU A 22 -11.51 0.02 -6.33
C LEU A 22 -12.71 -0.77 -5.79
N ASN A 23 -12.47 -1.86 -5.06
CA ASN A 23 -13.55 -2.64 -4.44
C ASN A 23 -14.32 -1.81 -3.40
N THR A 24 -13.65 -1.02 -2.55
CA THR A 24 -14.31 -0.10 -1.62
C THR A 24 -15.11 0.96 -2.38
N THR A 25 -14.56 1.49 -3.48
CA THR A 25 -15.29 2.43 -4.35
C THR A 25 -16.54 1.81 -4.94
N ALA A 26 -16.44 0.59 -5.47
CA ALA A 26 -17.58 -0.14 -6.04
C ALA A 26 -18.65 -0.42 -4.97
N HIS A 27 -18.25 -0.81 -3.76
CA HIS A 27 -19.15 -1.00 -2.64
C HIS A 27 -19.88 0.31 -2.25
N ASN A 28 -19.17 1.43 -2.21
CA ASN A 28 -19.78 2.74 -1.94
C ASN A 28 -20.80 3.12 -3.02
N ILE A 29 -20.48 2.89 -4.31
CA ILE A 29 -21.39 3.17 -5.43
C ILE A 29 -22.65 2.30 -5.33
N ALA A 30 -22.50 1.01 -5.06
CA ALA A 30 -23.62 0.08 -4.94
C ALA A 30 -24.61 0.46 -3.83
N ASN A 31 -24.14 1.12 -2.77
CA ASN A 31 -24.95 1.55 -1.62
C ASN A 31 -25.28 3.05 -1.62
N ALA A 32 -25.00 3.77 -2.72
CA ALA A 32 -25.13 5.23 -2.75
C ALA A 32 -26.56 5.74 -2.46
N ASN A 33 -27.58 4.95 -2.77
CA ASN A 33 -29.00 5.30 -2.54
C ASN A 33 -29.60 4.64 -1.28
N THR A 34 -28.79 3.93 -0.50
CA THR A 34 -29.26 3.31 0.75
C THR A 34 -29.33 4.38 1.83
N GLU A 35 -30.53 4.65 2.35
CA GLU A 35 -30.72 5.64 3.40
C GLU A 35 -29.90 5.28 4.65
N GLY A 36 -29.21 6.27 5.23
CA GLY A 36 -28.34 6.08 6.39
C GLY A 36 -27.00 5.40 6.09
N TYR A 37 -26.67 5.10 4.83
CA TYR A 37 -25.37 4.53 4.48
C TYR A 37 -24.20 5.49 4.74
N SER A 38 -23.20 5.01 5.47
CA SER A 38 -21.94 5.71 5.68
C SER A 38 -20.84 5.12 4.79
N ARG A 39 -20.26 5.96 3.94
CA ARG A 39 -19.23 5.54 2.99
C ARG A 39 -17.94 5.12 3.68
N GLN A 40 -17.27 4.13 3.12
CA GLN A 40 -15.93 3.72 3.54
C GLN A 40 -14.87 4.52 2.78
N ILE A 41 -13.78 4.90 3.46
CA ILE A 41 -12.66 5.64 2.87
C ILE A 41 -11.41 4.76 2.93
N SER A 42 -10.83 4.50 1.77
CA SER A 42 -9.58 3.76 1.62
C SER A 42 -8.39 4.71 1.75
N THR A 43 -7.58 4.56 2.79
CA THR A 43 -6.36 5.37 3.00
C THR A 43 -5.12 4.53 2.71
N LEU A 44 -4.37 4.89 1.67
CA LEU A 44 -3.14 4.21 1.33
C LEU A 44 -2.00 4.70 2.22
N THR A 45 -1.20 3.77 2.73
CA THR A 45 -0.04 4.06 3.59
C THR A 45 1.21 3.35 3.09
N ALA A 46 2.37 3.98 3.30
CA ALA A 46 3.64 3.37 2.97
C ALA A 46 3.87 2.11 3.83
N THR A 47 4.44 1.07 3.23
CA THR A 47 4.86 -0.10 3.99
C THR A 47 6.16 0.19 4.73
N THR A 48 6.41 -0.57 5.81
CA THR A 48 7.63 -0.42 6.60
C THR A 48 8.87 -0.51 5.70
N PRO A 49 9.73 0.53 5.67
CA PRO A 49 10.88 0.53 4.81
C PRO A 49 11.89 -0.53 5.24
N MET A 50 12.66 -1.03 4.30
CA MET A 50 13.74 -1.98 4.55
C MET A 50 15.02 -1.21 4.90
N LEU A 51 15.70 -1.61 5.97
CA LEU A 51 17.01 -1.07 6.33
C LEU A 51 18.08 -1.67 5.41
N VAL A 52 18.83 -0.79 4.75
CA VAL A 52 19.88 -1.13 3.78
C VAL A 52 21.25 -1.20 4.45
N ALA A 53 21.48 -0.45 5.53
CA ALA A 53 22.71 -0.48 6.30
C ALA A 53 22.49 -1.18 7.66
N MET A 54 23.12 -2.34 7.85
CA MET A 54 23.29 -2.93 9.18
C MET A 54 24.49 -2.20 9.83
N ASN A 55 24.26 -1.46 10.92
CA ASN A 55 25.27 -0.84 11.79
C ASN A 55 25.94 0.49 11.37
N ARG A 56 25.36 1.30 10.46
CA ARG A 56 25.84 2.69 10.24
C ARG A 56 24.72 3.70 10.53
N MET A 57 24.64 4.10 11.79
CA MET A 57 23.64 5.02 12.37
C MET A 57 23.64 6.43 11.77
N GLU A 58 24.59 6.78 10.90
CA GLU A 58 24.78 8.14 10.37
C GLU A 58 24.27 8.36 8.93
N ILE A 59 23.76 7.32 8.26
CA ILE A 59 23.20 7.45 6.90
C ILE A 59 21.75 6.96 6.92
N PRO A 60 20.76 7.78 6.52
CA PRO A 60 19.40 7.30 6.29
C PRO A 60 19.39 6.33 5.10
N ALA A 61 19.72 5.07 5.38
CA ALA A 61 19.79 3.98 4.42
C ALA A 61 18.51 3.15 4.53
N GLN A 62 17.39 3.76 4.17
CA GLN A 62 16.08 3.11 4.14
C GLN A 62 15.60 2.99 2.70
N LEU A 63 15.16 1.80 2.30
CA LEU A 63 14.57 1.55 0.99
C LEU A 63 13.06 1.35 1.14
N GLY A 64 12.28 2.11 0.37
CA GLY A 64 10.82 1.96 0.34
C GLY A 64 10.41 0.59 -0.17
N THR A 65 9.45 -0.05 0.49
CA THR A 65 9.00 -1.42 0.16
C THR A 65 7.60 -1.48 -0.46
N GLY A 66 7.06 -0.31 -0.86
CA GLY A 66 5.76 -0.18 -1.51
C GLY A 66 4.68 0.43 -0.62
N VAL A 67 3.43 0.05 -0.91
CA VAL A 67 2.22 0.63 -0.34
C VAL A 67 1.29 -0.48 0.16
N LYS A 68 0.46 -0.14 1.15
CA LYS A 68 -0.62 -0.99 1.67
C LYS A 68 -1.86 -0.14 1.96
N LEU A 69 -3.00 -0.82 2.10
CA LEU A 69 -4.25 -0.25 2.58
C LEU A 69 -4.45 -0.60 4.05
#